data_AF-A0A8J7HBQ4-F1
#
_entry.id   AF-A0A8J7HBQ4-F1
#
_cell.length_a   1.000
_cell.length_b   1.000
_cell.length_c   1.000
_cell.angle_alpha   90.00
_cell.angle_beta   90.00
_cell.angle_gamma   90.00
#
_symmetry.space_group_name_H-M   'P 1'
#
loop_
_entity.id
_entity.type
_entity.pdbx_description
1 polymer ?
#
loop_
_entity_poly.entity_id
_entity_poly.type
_entity_poly.pdbx_seq_one_letter_code
_entity_poly.pdbx_strand_id
1 'polypeptide(L)'
;MKWKYLYHGWLIELIPLPQGYVFKCWMPDEQIGISNYHVYPQICDAIRAARKRVQLESTSLSLMRFLDESYKNHYLSSKEHLALVSSVFDFTISANKPKI
;
A
#
# COMPACT_ATOMS: atom_id res chain seq x y z
N MET A 1 22.18 -9.11 7.44
CA MET A 1 22.07 -7.64 7.26
C MET A 1 20.61 -7.32 6.96
N LYS A 2 19.91 -6.56 7.81
CA LYS A 2 18.53 -6.12 7.53
C LYS A 2 18.60 -4.90 6.61
N TRP A 3 18.03 -5.01 5.41
CA TRP A 3 18.01 -3.90 4.46
C TRP A 3 16.75 -3.07 4.72
N LYS A 4 16.93 -1.87 5.27
CA LYS A 4 15.86 -0.91 5.53
C LYS A 4 16.12 0.38 4.77
N TYR A 5 15.11 0.93 4.10
CA TYR A 5 15.22 2.22 3.42
C TYR A 5 13.87 2.95 3.37
N LEU A 6 13.93 4.27 3.32
CA LEU A 6 12.75 5.13 3.19
C LEU A 6 12.34 5.26 1.72
N TYR A 7 11.03 5.22 1.46
CA TYR A 7 10.43 5.37 0.14
C TYR A 7 9.05 6.02 0.25
N HIS A 8 8.92 7.26 -0.27
CA HIS A 8 7.67 8.05 -0.22
C HIS A 8 7.03 8.14 1.18
N GLY A 9 7.85 8.34 2.22
CA GLY A 9 7.35 8.43 3.60
C GLY A 9 7.08 7.09 4.27
N TRP A 10 7.36 5.96 3.60
CA TRP A 10 7.30 4.62 4.18
C TRP A 10 8.70 4.08 4.45
N LEU A 11 8.88 3.31 5.52
CA LEU A 11 10.06 2.48 5.73
C LEU A 11 9.81 1.08 5.18
N ILE A 12 10.63 0.66 4.24
CA ILE A 12 10.60 -0.68 3.66
C ILE A 12 11.73 -1.50 4.30
N GLU A 13 11.38 -2.60 4.97
CA GLU A 13 12.32 -3.62 5.46
C GLU A 13 12.24 -4.86 4.58
N LEU A 14 13.39 -5.28 4.05
CA LEU A 14 13.56 -6.58 3.41
C LEU A 14 14.13 -7.58 4.41
N ILE A 15 13.49 -8.74 4.49
CA ILE A 15 13.85 -9.82 5.40
C ILE A 15 14.31 -11.01 4.54
N PRO A 16 15.60 -11.39 4.59
CA PRO A 16 16.07 -12.57 3.89
C PRO A 16 15.56 -13.85 4.57
N LEU A 17 15.18 -14.83 3.75
CA LEU A 17 14.77 -16.18 4.13
C LEU A 17 15.59 -17.21 3.33
N PRO A 18 15.62 -18.50 3.74
CA PRO A 18 16.39 -19.51 3.00
C PRO A 18 15.98 -19.66 1.52
N GLN A 19 14.71 -19.39 1.20
CA GLN A 19 14.16 -19.53 -0.16
C GLN A 19 14.02 -18.19 -0.92
N GLY A 20 14.48 -17.07 -0.35
CA GLY A 20 14.36 -15.75 -1.00
C GLY A 20 14.21 -14.60 -0.01
N TYR A 21 13.30 -13.67 -0.31
CA TYR A 21 13.11 -12.42 0.43
C TYR A 21 11.63 -12.15 0.65
N VAL A 22 11.27 -11.70 1.85
CA VAL A 22 9.96 -11.09 2.14
C VAL A 22 10.17 -9.63 2.49
N PHE A 23 9.08 -8.85 2.51
CA PHE A 23 9.15 -7.45 2.89
C PHE A 23 8.08 -7.07 3.90
N LYS A 24 8.40 -6.05 4.67
CA LYS A 24 7.46 -5.31 5.51
C LYS A 24 7.58 -3.83 5.17
N CYS A 25 6.45 -3.15 5.08
CA CYS A 25 6.39 -1.71 4.90
C CYS A 25 5.64 -1.10 6.06
N TRP A 26 6.14 -0.01 6.63
CA TRP A 26 5.44 0.72 7.66
C TRP A 26 5.62 2.22 7.52
N MET A 27 4.60 2.97 7.92
CA MET A 27 4.76 4.39 8.14
C MET A 27 5.69 4.60 9.36
N PRO A 28 6.47 5.70 9.43
CA PRO A 28 7.42 5.96 10.52
C PRO A 28 6.79 6.05 11.91
N ASP A 29 5.48 6.28 12.00
CA ASP A 29 4.69 6.27 13.22
C ASP A 29 4.23 4.86 13.64
N GLU A 30 4.59 3.82 12.86
CA GLU A 30 4.27 2.41 13.04
C GLU A 30 2.77 2.06 13.13
N GLN A 31 1.87 3.01 12.85
CA GLN A 31 0.42 2.79 12.94
C GLN A 31 -0.13 1.98 11.77
N ILE A 32 0.51 2.04 10.60
CA ILE A 32 0.11 1.30 9.41
C ILE A 32 1.25 0.37 9.01
N GLY A 33 1.08 -0.92 9.28
CA GLY A 33 2.02 -1.98 8.91
C GLY A 33 1.45 -2.87 7.80
N ILE A 34 2.19 -2.98 6.70
CA ILE A 34 1.86 -3.87 5.59
C ILE A 34 2.90 -4.98 5.54
N SER A 35 2.48 -6.21 5.83
CA SER A 35 3.31 -7.40 5.67
C SER A 35 2.84 -8.21 4.47
N ASN A 36 3.78 -8.60 3.60
CA ASN A 36 3.53 -9.63 2.60
C ASN A 36 4.29 -10.91 2.99
N TYR A 37 3.57 -12.04 3.06
CA TYR A 37 4.15 -13.34 3.37
C TYR A 37 4.66 -14.09 2.12
N HIS A 38 4.46 -13.53 0.93
CA HIS A 38 5.00 -14.09 -0.30
C HIS A 38 6.52 -13.97 -0.35
N VAL A 39 7.18 -15.11 -0.58
CA VAL A 39 8.64 -15.19 -0.69
C VAL A 39 9.05 -14.95 -2.13
N TYR A 40 9.75 -13.84 -2.38
CA TYR A 40 10.30 -13.49 -3.68
C TYR A 40 11.70 -14.10 -3.84
N PRO A 41 11.98 -14.86 -4.90
CA PRO A 41 13.29 -15.52 -5.08
C PRO A 41 14.45 -14.52 -5.16
N GLN A 42 14.23 -13.35 -5.77
CA GLN A 42 15.25 -12.33 -5.98
C GLN A 42 14.96 -11.07 -5.16
N ILE A 43 16.03 -10.41 -4.68
CA ILE A 43 15.91 -9.17 -3.91
C ILE A 43 15.24 -8.05 -4.72
N CYS A 44 15.53 -7.96 -6.01
CA CYS A 44 14.94 -6.97 -6.91
C CYS A 44 13.42 -7.17 -7.08
N ASP A 45 12.94 -8.40 -7.06
CA ASP A 45 11.50 -8.70 -7.09
C ASP A 45 10.81 -8.28 -5.80
N ALA A 46 11.41 -8.56 -4.64
CA ALA A 46 10.91 -8.12 -3.34
C ALA A 46 10.84 -6.59 -3.26
N ILE A 47 11.88 -5.88 -3.71
CA ILE A 47 11.92 -4.41 -3.76
C ILE A 47 10.80 -3.87 -4.65
N ARG A 48 10.66 -4.42 -5.87
CA ARG A 48 9.63 -4.00 -6.82
C ARG A 48 8.23 -4.20 -6.25
N ALA A 49 7.98 -5.34 -5.63
CA ALA A 49 6.71 -5.63 -4.98
C ALA A 49 6.42 -4.70 -3.79
N ALA A 50 7.42 -4.46 -2.93
CA ALA A 50 7.31 -3.56 -1.79
C ALA A 50 6.96 -2.13 -2.23
N ARG A 51 7.67 -1.60 -3.25
CA ARG A 51 7.40 -0.26 -3.81
C ARG A 51 6.00 -0.17 -4.41
N LYS A 52 5.59 -1.18 -5.18
CA LYS A 52 4.23 -1.22 -5.77
C LYS A 52 3.16 -1.20 -4.67
N ARG A 53 3.36 -1.97 -3.60
CA ARG A 53 2.44 -2.01 -2.46
C ARG A 53 2.36 -0.66 -1.75
N VAL A 54 3.50 -0.03 -1.48
CA VAL A 54 3.57 1.31 -0.87
C VAL A 54 2.87 2.36 -1.74
N GLN A 55 3.09 2.33 -3.06
CA GLN A 55 2.45 3.27 -3.99
C GLN A 55 0.94 3.11 -4.00
N LEU A 56 0.45 1.86 -4.05
CA LEU A 56 -0.98 1.59 -3.99
C LEU A 56 -1.60 2.15 -2.71
N GLU A 57 -1.02 1.83 -1.55
CA GLU A 57 -1.54 2.29 -0.25
C GLU A 57 -1.48 3.80 -0.08
N SER A 58 -0.39 4.43 -0.53
CA SER A 58 -0.26 5.89 -0.51
C SER A 58 -1.29 6.57 -1.41
N THR A 59 -1.55 5.98 -2.58
CA THR A 59 -2.52 6.49 -3.54
C THR A 59 -3.94 6.35 -3.01
N SER A 60 -4.29 5.17 -2.49
CA SER A 60 -5.60 4.90 -1.90
C SER A 60 -5.89 5.82 -0.72
N LEU A 61 -4.92 6.02 0.18
CA LEU A 61 -5.07 6.94 1.32
C LEU A 61 -5.25 8.39 0.86
N SER A 62 -4.46 8.84 -0.12
CA SER A 62 -4.56 10.20 -0.66
C SER A 62 -5.91 10.44 -1.32
N LEU A 63 -6.39 9.45 -2.08
CA LEU A 63 -7.69 9.53 -2.76
C LEU A 63 -8.85 9.51 -1.76
N MET A 64 -8.81 8.66 -0.74
CA MET A 64 -9.80 8.67 0.34
C MET A 64 -9.87 10.03 1.04
N ARG A 65 -8.71 10.62 1.38
CA ARG A 65 -8.65 11.97 1.98
C ARG A 65 -9.23 13.05 1.07
N PHE A 66 -8.92 12.99 -0.23
CA PHE A 66 -9.48 13.90 -1.22
C PHE A 66 -11.01 13.78 -1.32
N LEU A 67 -11.54 12.55 -1.32
CA LEU A 67 -12.99 12.31 -1.35
C LEU A 67 -13.67 12.84 -0.08
N ASP A 68 -13.07 12.60 1.09
CA ASP A 68 -13.59 13.11 2.37
C ASP A 68 -13.61 14.64 2.41
N GLU A 69 -12.56 15.30 1.92
CA GLU A 69 -12.50 16.75 1.81
C GLU A 69 -13.53 17.28 0.81
N SER A 70 -13.68 16.63 -0.34
CA SER A 70 -14.68 16.99 -1.36
C SER A 70 -16.11 16.86 -0.82
N TYR A 71 -16.38 15.83 -0.01
CA TYR A 71 -17.67 15.65 0.65
C TYR A 71 -17.92 16.72 1.72
N LYS A 72 -16.92 17.02 2.57
CA LYS A 72 -17.01 18.09 3.58
C LYS A 72 -17.27 19.46 2.96
N ASN A 73 -16.70 19.72 1.79
CA ASN A 73 -16.90 20.96 1.05
C ASN A 73 -18.17 20.95 0.15
N HIS A 74 -19.04 19.95 0.31
CA HIS A 74 -20.30 19.80 -0.42
C HIS A 74 -20.16 19.70 -1.95
N TYR A 75 -18.99 19.34 -2.47
CA TYR A 75 -18.79 19.04 -3.90
C TYR A 75 -19.31 17.65 -4.29
N LEU A 76 -19.50 16.77 -3.31
CA LEU A 76 -20.08 15.45 -3.49
C LEU A 76 -21.33 15.31 -2.63
N SER A 77 -22.37 14.70 -3.19
CA SER A 77 -23.47 14.17 -2.39
C SER A 77 -23.00 12.98 -1.54
N SER A 78 -23.77 12.65 -0.50
CA SER A 78 -23.49 11.47 0.33
C SER A 78 -23.45 10.17 -0.49
N LYS A 79 -24.31 10.04 -1.51
CA LYS A 79 -24.33 8.86 -2.38
C LYS A 79 -23.09 8.76 -3.26
N GLU A 80 -22.65 9.87 -3.85
CA GLU A 80 -21.44 9.89 -4.68
C GLU A 80 -20.19 9.61 -3.86
N HIS A 81 -20.08 10.22 -2.66
CA HIS A 81 -18.97 9.94 -1.75
C HIS A 81 -18.88 8.46 -1.39
N LEU A 82 -19.99 7.84 -0.97
CA LEU A 82 -20.01 6.41 -0.63
C LEU A 82 -19.67 5.51 -1.82
N ALA A 83 -20.19 5.82 -3.01
CA ALA A 83 -19.91 5.06 -4.22
C ALA A 83 -18.42 5.14 -4.62
N LEU A 84 -17.83 6.34 -4.55
CA LEU A 84 -16.43 6.57 -4.86
C LEU A 84 -15.51 5.90 -3.83
N VAL A 85 -15.79 6.03 -2.53
CA VAL A 85 -15.00 5.35 -1.49
C VAL A 85 -15.03 3.83 -1.67
N SER A 86 -16.21 3.26 -1.95
CA SER A 86 -16.35 1.82 -2.24
C SER A 86 -15.53 1.41 -3.46
N SER A 87 -15.57 2.21 -4.54
CA SER A 87 -14.79 1.95 -5.76
C SER A 87 -13.28 1.93 -5.51
N VAL A 88 -12.76 2.86 -4.69
CA VAL A 88 -11.34 2.88 -4.31
C VAL A 88 -10.96 1.63 -3.51
N PHE A 89 -11.82 1.22 -2.59
CA PHE A 89 -11.60 0.02 -1.79
C PHE A 89 -11.56 -1.25 -2.64
N ASP A 90 -12.53 -1.41 -3.54
CA ASP A 90 -12.60 -2.54 -4.47
C ASP A 90 -11.39 -2.60 -5.40
N PHE A 91 -10.96 -1.45 -5.93
CA PHE A 91 -9.75 -1.35 -6.74
C PHE A 91 -8.51 -1.77 -5.94
N THR A 92 -8.38 -1.29 -4.70
CA THR A 92 -7.24 -1.62 -3.82
C THR A 92 -7.17 -3.11 -3.54
N ILE A 93 -8.31 -3.75 -3.23
CA ILE A 93 -8.39 -5.20 -3.04
C ILE A 93 -7.99 -5.94 -4.32
N SER A 94 -8.53 -5.53 -5.47
CA SER A 94 -8.24 -6.17 -6.76
C SER A 94 -6.76 -6.05 -7.12
N ALA A 95 -6.17 -4.87 -6.96
CA ALA A 95 -4.77 -4.60 -7.25
C ALA A 95 -3.78 -5.34 -6.32
N ASN A 96 -4.25 -5.75 -5.14
CA ASN A 96 -3.49 -6.53 -4.16
C ASN A 96 -3.47 -8.04 -4.42
N LYS A 97 -4.38 -8.55 -5.25
CA LYS A 97 -4.36 -9.98 -5.57
C LYS A 97 -3.05 -10.31 -6.31
N PRO A 98 -2.34 -11.38 -5.91
CA PRO A 98 -1.22 -11.86 -6.71
C PRO A 98 -1.75 -12.20 -8.11
N LYS A 99 -1.09 -11.68 -9.14
CA LYS A 99 -1.34 -12.15 -10.50
C LYS A 99 -0.88 -13.60 -10.54
N ILE A 100 -1.84 -14.52 -10.70
CA ILE A 100 -1.60 -15.96 -10.93
C ILE A 100 -0.82 -16.12 -12.22
#